data_AF-A0A4Q0IY03-F1
#
_entry.id   AF-A0A4Q0IY03-F1
#
_cell.length_a   1.000
_cell.length_b   1.000
_cell.length_c   1.000
_cell.angle_alpha   90.00
_cell.angle_beta   90.00
_cell.angle_gamma   90.00
#
_symmetry.space_group_name_H-M   'P 1'
#
loop_
_entity.id
_entity.type
_entity.pdbx_description
1 polymer ?
#
loop_
_entity_poly.entity_id
_entity_poly.type
_entity_poly.pdbx_seq_one_letter_code
_entity_poly.pdbx_strand_id
1 'polypeptide(L)' 'MANRKRHKSTLARAEKIKALTALHYEAGNQSRCYKAVWRRWIEPEFGICYCTYMRMLGLDPGTEHRQYSQPSLFNDL' A
#
# COMPACT_ATOMS: atom_id res chain seq x y z
N MET A 1 -2.13 5.93 -23.86
CA MET A 1 -2.86 6.51 -22.70
C MET A 1 -2.34 7.93 -22.48
N ALA A 2 -3.22 8.93 -22.48
CA ALA A 2 -2.81 10.33 -22.32
C ALA A 2 -2.05 10.54 -21.00
N ASN A 3 -0.84 11.10 -21.06
CA ASN A 3 -0.02 11.47 -19.91
C ASN A 3 -0.67 12.67 -19.20
N ARG A 4 -1.76 12.41 -18.47
CA ARG A 4 -2.38 13.42 -17.62
C ARG A 4 -1.44 13.66 -16.45
N LYS A 5 -0.67 14.74 -16.52
CA LYS A 5 0.13 15.23 -15.40
C LYS A 5 -0.79 15.33 -14.17
N ARG A 6 -0.39 14.67 -13.07
CA ARG A 6 -1.13 14.77 -11.81
C ARG A 6 -1.13 16.23 -11.34
N HIS A 7 -2.23 16.65 -10.73
CA HIS A 7 -2.33 17.99 -10.18
C HIS A 7 -1.32 18.19 -9.03
N LYS A 8 -0.82 19.42 -8.85
CA LYS A 8 0.24 19.73 -7.87
C LYS A 8 -0.12 19.29 -6.45
N SER A 9 -1.37 19.48 -6.02
CA SER A 9 -1.84 19.04 -4.69
C SER A 9 -1.80 17.51 -4.52
N THR A 10 -2.09 16.74 -5.58
CA THR A 10 -2.02 15.28 -5.56
C THR A 10 -0.58 14.79 -5.41
N LEU A 11 0.38 15.47 -6.02
CA LEU A 11 1.81 15.14 -5.90
C LEU A 11 2.31 15.39 -4.47
N ALA A 12 2.02 16.58 -3.92
CA ALA A 12 2.39 16.90 -2.54
C ALA A 12 1.78 15.92 -1.51
N ARG A 13 0.54 15.48 -1.76
CA ARG A 13 -0.11 14.47 -0.93
C ARG A 13 0.59 13.11 -1.00
N ALA A 14 0.98 12.69 -2.21
CA ALA A 14 1.72 11.44 -2.40
C ALA A 14 3.10 11.47 -1.72
N GLU A 15 3.79 12.60 -1.76
CA GLU A 15 5.09 12.78 -1.06
C GLU A 15 4.93 12.67 0.46
N LYS A 16 3.92 13.35 1.03
CA LYS A 16 3.62 13.25 2.47
C LYS A 16 3.32 11.80 2.89
N ILE A 17 2.49 11.11 2.10
CA ILE A 17 2.16 9.70 2.35
C ILE A 17 3.40 8.83 2.30
N LYS A 18 4.27 9.00 1.29
CA LYS A 18 5.54 8.25 1.20
C LYS A 18 6.45 8.50 2.40
N ALA A 19 6.56 9.74 2.86
CA ALA A 19 7.37 10.09 4.03
C ALA A 19 6.83 9.43 5.32
N LEU A 20 5.52 9.51 5.56
CA LEU A 20 4.88 8.85 6.70
C LEU A 20 5.03 7.33 6.63
N THR A 21 4.83 6.74 5.45
CA THR A 21 5.02 5.30 5.27
C THR A 21 6.45 4.89 5.56
N ALA A 22 7.45 5.61 5.06
CA ALA A 22 8.86 5.28 5.31
C ALA A 22 9.25 5.36 6.79
N LEU A 23 8.60 6.24 7.56
CA LEU A 23 8.86 6.40 8.99
C LEU A 23 8.26 5.26 9.84
N HIS A 24 7.12 4.71 9.42
CA HIS A 24 6.39 3.71 10.20
C HIS A 24 6.45 2.29 9.64
N TYR A 25 6.84 2.11 8.38
CA TYR A 25 6.96 0.80 7.75
C TYR A 25 8.26 0.11 8.18
N GLU A 26 8.14 -1.11 8.69
CA GLU A 26 9.27 -2.00 8.96
C GLU A 26 9.07 -3.32 8.23
N ALA A 27 10.00 -3.66 7.34
CA ALA A 27 9.97 -4.95 6.63
C ALA A 27 10.09 -6.10 7.64
N GLY A 28 9.24 -7.11 7.50
CA GLY A 28 9.22 -8.28 8.38
C GLY A 28 8.43 -8.11 9.69
N ASN A 29 7.96 -6.90 10.01
CA ASN A 29 7.11 -6.67 11.18
C ASN A 29 5.63 -6.58 10.78
N GLN A 30 4.84 -7.60 11.12
CA GLN A 30 3.40 -7.64 10.79
C GLN A 30 2.62 -6.47 11.41
N SER A 31 3.04 -5.98 12.58
CA SER A 31 2.42 -4.83 13.25
C SER A 31 2.70 -3.50 12.54
N ARG A 32 3.71 -3.47 11.66
CA ARG A 32 4.15 -2.30 10.90
C ARG A 32 4.11 -2.52 9.39
N CYS A 33 3.24 -3.43 8.93
CA CYS A 33 2.98 -3.63 7.51
C CYS A 33 2.26 -2.43 6.88
N TYR A 34 2.23 -2.36 5.54
CA TYR A 34 1.56 -1.28 4.80
C TYR A 34 0.11 -1.06 5.23
N LYS A 35 -0.64 -2.14 5.47
CA LYS A 35 -2.03 -2.09 5.93
C LYS A 35 -2.17 -1.53 7.34
N ALA A 36 -1.25 -1.87 8.25
CA ALA A 36 -1.24 -1.35 9.62
C ALA A 36 -0.89 0.15 9.64
N VAL A 37 0.11 0.56 8.85
CA VAL A 37 0.47 1.97 8.68
C VAL A 37 -0.69 2.76 8.10
N TRP A 38 -1.33 2.23 7.06
CA TRP A 38 -2.50 2.87 6.44
C TRP A 38 -3.62 3.11 7.45
N ARG A 39 -4.04 2.06 8.19
CA ARG A 39 -5.14 2.12 9.14
C ARG A 39 -4.88 3.07 10.32
N ARG A 40 -3.62 3.17 10.78
CA ARG A 40 -3.27 3.98 11.95
C ARG A 40 -2.98 5.44 11.63
N TRP A 41 -2.36 5.72 10.49
CA TRP A 41 -1.81 7.05 10.18
C TRP A 41 -2.44 7.69 8.95
N ILE A 42 -2.67 6.92 7.88
CA ILE A 42 -3.06 7.49 6.58
C ILE A 42 -4.58 7.67 6.46
N GLU A 43 -5.36 6.69 6.90
CA GLU A 43 -6.83 6.76 6.90
C GLU A 43 -7.37 7.95 7.71
N PRO A 44 -6.95 8.21 8.96
CA PRO A 44 -7.45 9.36 9.71
C PRO A 44 -7.00 10.72 9.16
N GLU A 45 -5.75 10.81 8.67
CA GLU A 45 -5.18 12.08 8.19
C GLU A 45 -5.69 12.47 6.79
N PHE A 46 -5.84 11.48 5.90
CA PHE A 46 -6.16 11.73 4.50
C PHE A 46 -7.54 11.21 4.09
N GLY A 47 -8.18 10.29 4.82
CA GLY A 47 -9.48 9.74 4.42
C GLY A 47 -9.44 9.02 3.05
N ILE A 48 -8.31 8.36 2.73
CA ILE A 48 -8.15 7.60 1.48
C ILE A 48 -8.24 6.10 1.73
N CYS A 49 -8.83 5.37 0.78
CA CYS A 49 -8.87 3.91 0.83
C CYS A 49 -7.49 3.28 0.59
N TYR A 50 -7.32 2.02 1.04
CA TYR A 50 -6.07 1.28 0.92
C TYR A 50 -5.55 1.17 -0.53
N CYS A 51 -6.42 0.90 -1.50
CA CYS A 51 -6.02 0.84 -2.92
C CYS A 51 -5.46 2.18 -3.43
N THR A 52 -6.06 3.30 -3.00
CA THR A 52 -5.57 4.64 -3.37
C THR A 52 -4.22 4.92 -2.72
N TYR A 53 -4.05 4.53 -1.47
CA TYR A 53 -2.77 4.59 -0.76
C TYR A 53 -1.67 3.82 -1.49
N MET A 54 -1.91 2.56 -1.85
CA MET A 54 -0.99 1.74 -2.65
C MET A 54 -0.62 2.41 -3.98
N ARG A 55 -1.61 2.91 -4.72
CA ARG A 55 -1.40 3.63 -5.99
C ARG A 55 -0.59 4.94 -5.82
N MET A 56 -0.67 5.59 -4.66
CA MET A 56 0.15 6.76 -4.34
C MET A 56 1.59 6.39 -4.00
N LEU A 57 1.81 5.24 -3.37
CA LEU A 57 3.14 4.66 -3.20
C LEU A 57 3.76 4.18 -4.51
N GLY A 58 2.93 3.93 -5.53
CA GLY A 58 3.37 3.35 -6.81
C GLY A 58 3.40 1.82 -6.78
N LEU A 59 2.80 1.23 -5.75
CA LEU A 59 2.57 -0.21 -5.64
C LEU A 59 1.23 -0.53 -6.30
N ASP A 60 1.20 -1.56 -7.13
CA ASP A 60 -0.07 -2.05 -7.65
C ASP A 60 -0.72 -2.92 -6.55
N PRO A 61 -1.94 -2.58 -6.06
CA PRO A 61 -2.62 -3.40 -5.07
C PRO A 61 -2.90 -4.83 -5.56
N GLY A 62 -2.84 -5.08 -6.88
CA GLY A 62 -2.88 -6.41 -7.48
C GLY A 62 -1.59 -7.22 -7.28
N THR A 63 -0.44 -6.58 -7.00
CA THR A 63 0.82 -7.30 -6.74
C THR A 63 0.82 -8.00 -5.38
N GLU A 64 0.02 -7.51 -4.42
CA GLU A 64 -0.17 -8.19 -3.12
C GLU A 64 -1.20 -9.34 -3.19
N HIS A 65 -1.88 -9.50 -4.33
CA HIS A 65 -2.84 -10.59 -4.54
C HIS A 65 -2.09 -11.89 -4.90
N ARG A 66 -1.83 -12.69 -3.87
CA ARG A 66 -1.44 -14.12 -3.89
C ARG A 66 -0.03 -14.45 -4.40
N GLN A 67 0.90 -14.54 -3.43
CA GLN A 67 1.62 -15.81 -3.24
C GLN A 67 1.18 -16.48 -1.94
N TYR A 68 -0.14 -16.62 -1.73
CA TYR A 68 -0.63 -17.74 -0.95
C TYR A 68 -0.60 -18.93 -1.90
N SER A 69 0.61 -19.48 -2.11
CA SER A 69 0.74 -20.88 -2.49
C SER A 69 0.06 -21.63 -1.35
N GLN A 70 -1.21 -21.98 -1.52
CA GLN A 70 -1.86 -22.91 -0.62
C GLN A 70 -1.02 -24.19 -0.73
N PRO A 71 -0.29 -24.63 0.31
CA PRO A 71 0.24 -25.97 0.28
C PRO A 71 -0.97 -26.91 0.22
N SER A 72 -1.21 -27.48 -0.96
CA SER A 72 -2.23 -28.50 -1.16
C SER A 72 -1.84 -29.72 -0.37
N LEU A 73 -2.53 -29.96 0.76
CA LEU A 73 -2.31 -31.08 1.67
C LEU A 73 -2.54 -32.46 1.01
N PHE A 74 -3.17 -32.50 -0.16
CA PHE A 74 -3.64 -33.72 -0.83
C PHE A 74 -3.01 -33.95 -2.21
N ASN A 75 -1.82 -33.42 -2.50
CA ASN A 75 -1.19 -33.62 -3.83
C ASN A 75 -0.51 -35.00 -4.02
N ASP A 76 -0.55 -35.90 -3.03
CA ASP A 76 0.11 -37.21 -3.05
C ASP A 76 -0.82 -38.36 -2.59
N LEU A 77 -2.08 -38.42 -3.08
CA LEU A 77 -2.98 -39.57 -2.91
C LEU A 77 -3.45 -40.14 -4.25
#